data_AF-A0A6N7PI64-F1
#
_entry.id   AF-A0A6N7PI64-F1
#
_cell.length_a   1.000
_cell.length_b   1.000
_cell.length_c   1.000
_cell.angle_alpha   90.00
_cell.angle_beta   90.00
_cell.angle_gamma   90.00
#
_symmetry.space_group_name_H-M   'P 1'
#
loop_
_entity.id
_entity.type
_entity.pdbx_description
1 polymer ?
#
loop_
_entity_poly.entity_id
_entity_poly.type
_entity_poly.pdbx_seq_one_letter_code
_entity_poly.pdbx_strand_id
1 'polypeptide(L)'
;MRARLLPLLPALLFAIGCDRCTPKEQVTTSDAAPVAPAPIPIPTDELPPPPAPWTFKPARIGPGIPGIALPTGCETRAPLVRAKVAPSTRFVAAPHAPGTLVVADADEAETPPQLKGVAGLVLDPEGESKDATRLPWFEAEAMPRLARTDAGAWLAAYAEQGDDKLTRVLVYQGDHATPIGQGDRFDAVDLTCRATQCALLTTRLGNVAAAGADLWVGAPNEPASAWKRTEIVPDADESDARPSLLARVEASAGGGVVAALLEGQELVFWEAKAGAARSLGRVPAPFGVVDATVVATQPIALVYGAAIDDEGCAKEGGKLRFERIGKEAAEVRAHAPPISGALRPLERGVLAAYLAPLGCGVTRKVAYAVVLDGEGTPISTPMPVADATHFAVATRGADVDMWIQAGDEVTWVRATCRAP
;
A
#
# COMPACT_ATOMS: atom_id res chain seq x y z
N MET A 1 -22.65 20.09 -73.67
CA MET A 1 -21.70 19.16 -74.31
C MET A 1 -21.76 17.82 -73.57
N ARG A 2 -22.17 16.74 -74.26
CA ARG A 2 -22.08 15.27 -73.97
C ARG A 2 -22.39 14.83 -72.51
N ALA A 3 -23.53 14.24 -72.12
CA ALA A 3 -24.37 13.13 -72.62
C ALA A 3 -23.69 11.74 -72.65
N ARG A 4 -24.10 10.84 -71.73
CA ARG A 4 -24.35 9.37 -71.87
C ARG A 4 -24.73 8.81 -70.48
N LEU A 5 -25.96 8.38 -70.15
CA LEU A 5 -26.82 7.23 -70.56
C LEU A 5 -26.41 5.85 -70.00
N LEU A 6 -27.34 5.32 -69.19
CA LEU A 6 -27.52 4.01 -68.53
C LEU A 6 -27.63 2.80 -69.51
N PRO A 7 -27.48 1.53 -69.06
CA PRO A 7 -28.60 0.68 -68.56
C PRO A 7 -28.21 -0.26 -67.37
N LEU A 8 -29.04 -0.73 -66.41
CA LEU A 8 -30.32 -1.49 -66.34
C LEU A 8 -30.26 -3.00 -66.67
N LEU A 9 -30.22 -3.84 -65.59
CA LEU A 9 -30.86 -5.18 -65.27
C LEU A 9 -30.80 -6.37 -66.28
N PRO A 10 -31.20 -7.65 -65.98
CA PRO A 10 -31.81 -8.32 -64.77
C PRO A 10 -31.13 -9.70 -64.37
N ALA A 11 -31.24 -10.25 -63.14
CA ALA A 11 -32.24 -11.14 -62.46
C ALA A 11 -32.22 -12.67 -62.77
N LEU A 12 -32.59 -13.44 -61.72
CA LEU A 12 -32.98 -14.88 -61.60
C LEU A 12 -31.86 -15.94 -61.40
N LEU A 13 -32.02 -17.04 -60.66
CA LEU A 13 -32.84 -17.51 -59.51
C LEU A 13 -32.47 -19.01 -59.38
N PHE A 14 -32.18 -19.54 -58.19
CA PHE A 14 -32.52 -20.94 -57.84
C PHE A 14 -32.69 -21.06 -56.32
N ALA A 15 -33.87 -21.55 -55.93
CA ALA A 15 -34.28 -21.90 -54.58
C ALA A 15 -34.78 -23.34 -54.59
N ILE A 16 -34.30 -24.20 -53.68
CA ILE A 16 -34.89 -25.45 -53.16
C ILE A 16 -34.19 -25.67 -51.79
N GLY A 17 -34.82 -25.52 -50.62
CA GLY A 17 -35.68 -26.49 -49.90
C GLY A 17 -34.81 -27.49 -49.09
N CYS A 18 -35.05 -27.92 -47.86
CA CYS A 18 -36.07 -27.73 -46.81
C CYS A 18 -35.46 -28.19 -45.46
N ASP A 19 -35.97 -27.63 -44.37
CA ASP A 19 -36.34 -28.28 -43.10
C ASP A 19 -35.41 -29.24 -42.32
N ARG A 20 -35.35 -28.96 -41.00
CA ARG A 20 -35.03 -29.84 -39.87
C ARG A 20 -33.56 -30.21 -39.64
N CYS A 21 -32.87 -29.28 -38.97
CA CYS A 21 -32.00 -29.66 -37.85
C CYS A 21 -32.43 -28.85 -36.63
N THR A 22 -33.18 -29.52 -35.76
CA THR A 22 -33.54 -29.13 -34.39
C THR A 22 -32.38 -28.40 -33.71
N PRO A 23 -32.61 -27.27 -33.00
CA PRO A 23 -31.62 -26.80 -32.07
C PRO A 23 -31.46 -27.93 -31.05
N LYS A 24 -30.27 -28.55 -30.99
CA LYS A 24 -29.91 -29.30 -29.80
C LYS A 24 -30.08 -28.30 -28.66
N GLU A 25 -31.03 -28.58 -27.78
CA GLU A 25 -31.00 -28.11 -26.40
C GLU A 25 -29.56 -28.26 -25.96
N GLN A 26 -28.84 -27.14 -25.99
CA GLN A 26 -27.65 -26.97 -25.22
C GLN A 26 -28.22 -27.00 -23.81
N VAL A 27 -28.19 -28.20 -23.23
CA VAL A 27 -28.42 -28.42 -21.83
C VAL A 27 -27.59 -27.36 -21.15
N THR A 28 -28.26 -26.32 -20.68
CA THR A 28 -27.77 -25.40 -19.68
C THR A 28 -27.55 -26.30 -18.48
N THR A 29 -26.37 -26.91 -18.42
CA THR A 29 -25.81 -27.38 -17.17
C THR A 29 -25.73 -26.14 -16.32
N SER A 30 -26.79 -25.97 -15.53
CA SER A 30 -26.93 -25.15 -14.36
C SER A 30 -25.65 -24.41 -14.03
N ASP A 31 -25.69 -23.09 -14.16
CA ASP A 31 -24.77 -22.15 -13.52
C ASP A 31 -24.69 -22.50 -12.04
N ALA A 32 -23.82 -23.44 -11.69
CA ALA A 32 -23.26 -23.50 -10.36
C ALA A 32 -22.43 -22.22 -10.27
N ALA A 33 -22.88 -21.29 -9.42
CA ALA A 33 -22.07 -20.14 -9.05
C ALA A 33 -20.64 -20.65 -8.78
N PRO A 34 -19.60 -19.99 -9.31
CA PRO A 34 -18.23 -20.44 -9.13
C PRO A 34 -18.01 -20.69 -7.64
N VAL A 35 -17.72 -21.94 -7.29
CA VAL A 35 -17.52 -22.35 -5.89
C VAL A 35 -16.36 -21.52 -5.37
N ALA A 36 -16.63 -20.71 -4.34
CA ALA A 36 -15.60 -19.91 -3.70
C ALA A 36 -14.43 -20.84 -3.32
N PRO A 37 -13.20 -20.52 -3.73
CA PRO A 37 -12.08 -21.41 -3.47
C PRO A 37 -11.90 -21.58 -1.95
N ALA A 38 -11.66 -22.82 -1.54
CA ALA A 38 -11.53 -23.18 -0.14
C ALA A 38 -10.24 -22.60 0.46
N PRO A 39 -10.26 -22.23 1.76
CA PRO A 39 -9.05 -21.90 2.50
C PRO A 39 -8.03 -23.05 2.45
N ILE A 40 -6.76 -22.71 2.25
CA ILE A 40 -5.63 -23.64 2.20
C ILE A 40 -4.89 -23.51 3.54
N PRO A 41 -4.80 -24.57 4.36
CA PRO A 41 -3.99 -24.53 5.57
C PRO A 41 -2.52 -24.24 5.22
N ILE A 42 -1.86 -23.38 6.00
CA ILE A 42 -0.40 -23.18 5.90
C ILE A 42 0.25 -23.82 7.14
N PRO A 43 0.97 -24.94 6.97
CA PRO A 43 1.76 -25.52 8.04
C PRO A 43 2.75 -24.50 8.63
N THR A 44 2.83 -24.45 9.96
CA THR A 44 3.68 -23.45 10.65
C THR A 44 5.17 -23.60 10.33
N ASP A 45 5.60 -24.80 9.94
CA ASP A 45 6.95 -25.15 9.51
C ASP A 45 7.29 -24.64 8.09
N GLU A 46 6.29 -24.32 7.27
CA GLU A 46 6.49 -23.63 5.99
C GLU A 46 6.72 -22.12 6.17
N LEU A 47 6.27 -21.55 7.30
CA LEU A 47 6.52 -20.15 7.62
C LEU A 47 7.92 -19.94 8.19
N PRO A 48 8.61 -18.83 7.82
CA PRO A 48 9.87 -18.47 8.43
C PRO A 48 9.78 -18.45 9.95
N PRO A 49 10.82 -18.87 10.68
CA PRO A 49 10.83 -18.77 12.13
C PRO A 49 10.76 -17.29 12.55
N PRO A 50 10.32 -16.98 13.78
CA PRO A 50 10.38 -15.60 14.27
C PRO A 50 11.85 -15.14 14.40
N PRO A 51 12.14 -13.85 14.19
CA PRO A 51 13.46 -13.27 14.45
C PRO A 51 13.78 -13.27 15.94
N ALA A 52 15.02 -12.92 16.28
CA ALA A 52 15.39 -12.71 17.68
C ALA A 52 14.52 -11.58 18.29
N PRO A 53 14.04 -11.73 19.53
CA PRO A 53 13.20 -10.71 20.15
C PRO A 53 13.98 -9.42 20.32
N TRP A 54 13.35 -8.31 19.97
CA TRP A 54 13.90 -6.98 20.24
C TRP A 54 13.67 -6.63 21.70
N THR A 55 14.69 -6.06 22.33
CA THR A 55 14.63 -5.51 23.69
C THR A 55 15.03 -4.04 23.64
N PHE A 56 14.04 -3.16 23.79
CA PHE A 56 14.31 -1.74 23.86
C PHE A 56 14.74 -1.32 25.27
N LYS A 57 15.75 -0.45 25.36
CA LYS A 57 16.27 0.10 26.61
C LYS A 57 16.23 1.63 26.56
N PRO A 58 16.05 2.32 27.70
CA PRO A 58 16.09 3.78 27.75
C PRO A 58 17.36 4.33 27.10
N ALA A 59 17.18 5.23 26.13
CA ALA A 59 18.28 5.90 25.47
C ALA A 59 18.74 7.09 26.33
N ARG A 60 20.05 7.17 26.58
CA ARG A 60 20.62 8.39 27.16
C ARG A 60 20.66 9.47 26.09
N ILE A 61 20.14 10.66 26.40
CA ILE A 61 20.28 11.85 25.55
C ILE A 61 21.32 12.75 26.19
N GLY A 62 22.30 13.22 25.43
CA GLY A 62 23.39 14.05 25.94
C GLY A 62 24.35 14.51 24.84
N PRO A 63 25.35 15.35 25.17
CA PRO A 63 26.33 15.84 24.20
C PRO A 63 27.00 14.69 23.44
N GLY A 64 26.96 14.73 22.10
CA GLY A 64 27.53 13.70 21.24
C GLY A 64 26.66 12.46 21.00
N ILE A 65 25.47 12.37 21.60
CA ILE A 65 24.50 11.30 21.30
C ILE A 65 23.44 11.86 20.33
N PRO A 66 23.18 11.21 19.17
CA PRO A 66 22.18 11.69 18.23
C PRO A 66 20.83 11.90 18.92
N GLY A 67 20.36 13.14 18.88
CA GLY A 67 19.05 13.52 19.39
C GLY A 67 17.94 13.14 18.41
N ILE A 68 16.70 13.12 18.91
CA ILE A 68 15.49 13.04 18.10
C ILE A 68 14.84 14.42 18.13
N ALA A 69 14.51 14.97 16.97
CA ALA A 69 13.71 16.16 16.84
C ALA A 69 12.27 15.81 16.45
N LEU A 70 11.29 16.53 17.00
CA LEU A 70 9.88 16.40 16.62
C LEU A 70 9.42 17.66 15.89
N PRO A 71 8.54 17.56 14.88
CA PRO A 71 8.00 18.73 14.22
C PRO A 71 7.12 19.54 15.19
N THR A 72 6.95 20.83 14.92
CA THR A 72 6.05 21.71 15.68
C THR A 72 4.66 21.09 15.78
N GLY A 73 4.09 21.10 16.99
CA GLY A 73 2.79 20.48 17.28
C GLY A 73 2.87 19.02 17.73
N CYS A 74 4.08 18.44 17.79
CA CYS A 74 4.32 17.11 18.34
C CYS A 74 5.17 17.17 19.62
N GLU A 75 4.82 16.33 20.60
CA GLU A 75 5.54 16.21 21.87
C GLU A 75 5.80 14.74 22.19
N THR A 76 6.94 14.42 22.83
CA THR A 76 7.23 13.05 23.27
C THR A 76 6.25 12.64 24.36
N ARG A 77 5.56 11.50 24.17
CA ARG A 77 4.60 10.97 25.16
C ARG A 77 5.20 9.89 26.08
N ALA A 78 6.41 9.43 25.76
CA ALA A 78 7.14 8.45 26.57
C ALA A 78 8.66 8.60 26.38
N PRO A 79 9.49 8.05 27.28
CA PRO A 79 10.94 8.07 27.14
C PRO A 79 11.40 7.45 25.83
N LEU A 80 12.47 8.01 25.27
CA LEU A 80 13.15 7.47 24.10
C LEU A 80 13.78 6.13 24.46
N VAL A 81 13.55 5.11 23.63
CA VAL A 81 14.13 3.77 23.84
C VAL A 81 14.80 3.27 22.56
N ARG A 82 15.82 2.42 22.71
CA ARG A 82 16.61 1.84 21.61
C ARG A 82 16.78 0.34 21.76
N ALA A 83 16.70 -0.38 20.65
CA ALA A 83 17.04 -1.79 20.55
C ALA A 83 18.25 -1.99 19.63
N LYS A 84 19.10 -2.97 19.95
CA LYS A 84 20.13 -3.45 19.03
C LYS A 84 19.51 -4.42 18.04
N VAL A 85 19.80 -4.23 16.77
CA VAL A 85 19.25 -5.03 15.65
C VAL A 85 20.36 -5.32 14.64
N ALA A 86 20.15 -6.28 13.75
CA ALA A 86 21.06 -6.45 12.62
C ALA A 86 20.88 -5.27 11.65
N PRO A 87 21.95 -4.75 11.00
CA PRO A 87 21.81 -3.72 9.96
C PRO A 87 20.95 -4.17 8.78
N SER A 88 20.88 -5.48 8.53
CA SER A 88 20.04 -6.11 7.50
C SER A 88 18.57 -6.30 7.90
N THR A 89 18.20 -5.96 9.14
CA THR A 89 16.82 -6.10 9.60
C THR A 89 15.92 -5.10 8.87
N ARG A 90 14.84 -5.62 8.29
CA ARG A 90 13.78 -4.86 7.63
C ARG A 90 12.57 -4.84 8.54
N PHE A 91 11.83 -3.73 8.56
CA PHE A 91 10.60 -3.66 9.33
C PHE A 91 9.58 -2.69 8.74
N VAL A 92 8.30 -2.97 9.01
CA VAL A 92 7.19 -2.08 8.63
C VAL A 92 6.20 -1.99 9.77
N ALA A 93 5.50 -0.86 9.86
CA ALA A 93 4.48 -0.64 10.87
C ALA A 93 3.10 -0.80 10.26
N ALA A 94 2.17 -1.41 11.00
CA ALA A 94 0.76 -1.36 10.64
C ALA A 94 0.26 0.09 10.83
N PRO A 95 -0.25 0.78 9.78
CA PRO A 95 -0.48 2.23 9.81
C PRO A 95 -1.35 2.74 10.97
N HIS A 96 -2.29 1.91 11.44
CA HIS A 96 -3.28 2.26 12.48
C HIS A 96 -3.03 1.61 13.85
N ALA A 97 -1.86 0.99 14.04
CA ALA A 97 -1.53 0.26 15.26
C ALA A 97 -0.16 0.67 15.80
N PRO A 98 -0.08 1.81 16.54
CA PRO A 98 1.07 2.13 17.36
C PRO A 98 1.49 0.95 18.24
N GLY A 99 2.79 0.84 18.51
CA GLY A 99 3.38 -0.27 19.26
C GLY A 99 3.47 -1.58 18.48
N THR A 100 3.26 -1.60 17.16
CA THR A 100 3.40 -2.84 16.37
C THR A 100 4.24 -2.70 15.12
N LEU A 101 4.99 -3.76 14.86
CA LEU A 101 5.88 -3.90 13.72
C LEU A 101 5.76 -5.29 13.13
N VAL A 102 5.97 -5.42 11.83
CA VAL A 102 6.46 -6.66 11.24
C VAL A 102 7.95 -6.49 11.05
N VAL A 103 8.71 -7.46 11.50
CA VAL A 103 10.18 -7.50 11.43
C VAL A 103 10.61 -8.70 10.61
N ALA A 104 11.58 -8.51 9.75
CA ALA A 104 12.23 -9.54 8.96
C ALA A 104 13.76 -9.38 9.03
N ASP A 105 14.44 -10.39 9.54
CA ASP A 105 15.89 -10.46 9.51
C ASP A 105 16.33 -11.14 8.22
N ALA A 106 17.24 -10.51 7.47
CA ALA A 106 17.80 -11.05 6.26
C ALA A 106 19.31 -11.34 6.39
N ASP A 107 19.79 -12.33 5.65
CA ASP A 107 21.22 -12.52 5.37
C ASP A 107 21.60 -11.79 4.09
N GLU A 108 22.23 -10.62 4.23
CA GLU A 108 22.71 -9.83 3.10
C GLU A 108 24.04 -10.37 2.52
N ALA A 109 24.64 -11.41 3.14
CA ALA A 109 25.80 -12.09 2.56
C ALA A 109 25.41 -13.05 1.42
N GLU A 110 24.14 -13.40 1.31
CA GLU A 110 23.61 -14.26 0.24
C GLU A 110 23.03 -13.42 -0.91
N THR A 111 22.99 -13.99 -2.12
CA THR A 111 22.46 -13.31 -3.31
C THR A 111 21.55 -14.27 -4.08
N PRO A 112 20.22 -14.05 -4.07
CA PRO A 112 19.50 -12.96 -3.38
C PRO A 112 19.54 -13.08 -1.84
N PRO A 113 19.30 -11.99 -1.08
CA PRO A 113 19.26 -12.04 0.38
C PRO A 113 18.22 -13.03 0.88
N GLN A 114 18.60 -13.91 1.82
CA GLN A 114 17.69 -14.90 2.40
C GLN A 114 17.09 -14.42 3.72
N LEU A 115 15.80 -14.65 3.91
CA LEU A 115 15.13 -14.35 5.18
C LEU A 115 15.50 -15.41 6.23
N LYS A 116 16.04 -14.95 7.35
CA LYS A 116 16.40 -15.76 8.53
C LYS A 116 15.26 -15.87 9.53
N GLY A 117 14.41 -14.86 9.59
CA GLY A 117 13.22 -14.91 10.42
C GLY A 117 12.27 -13.75 10.19
N VAL A 118 10.97 -14.00 10.36
CA VAL A 118 9.89 -13.05 10.11
C VAL A 118 8.84 -13.17 11.21
N ALA A 119 8.45 -12.05 11.81
CA ALA A 119 7.29 -12.01 12.68
C ALA A 119 6.62 -10.64 12.76
N GLY A 120 5.31 -10.65 12.95
CA GLY A 120 4.56 -9.55 13.54
C GLY A 120 4.81 -9.51 15.05
N LEU A 121 5.19 -8.35 15.56
CA LEU A 121 5.55 -8.10 16.95
C LEU A 121 4.60 -7.06 17.55
N VAL A 122 4.26 -7.26 18.83
CA VAL A 122 3.65 -6.25 19.68
C VAL A 122 4.69 -5.79 20.70
N LEU A 123 4.93 -4.50 20.75
CA LEU A 123 5.83 -3.87 21.72
C LEU A 123 5.00 -3.39 22.90
N ASP A 124 5.37 -3.84 24.10
CA ASP A 124 4.76 -3.30 25.32
C ASP A 124 5.28 -1.87 25.61
N PRO A 125 4.68 -1.14 26.57
CA PRO A 125 5.12 0.20 26.93
C PRO A 125 6.57 0.29 27.41
N GLU A 126 7.13 -0.79 27.95
CA GLU A 126 8.52 -0.89 28.38
C GLU A 126 9.46 -1.13 27.19
N GLY A 127 8.93 -1.65 26.09
CA GLY A 127 9.62 -1.93 24.84
C GLY A 127 10.19 -3.34 24.73
N GLU A 128 9.63 -4.30 25.44
CA GLU A 128 9.84 -5.71 25.13
C GLU A 128 8.91 -6.14 23.98
N SER A 129 9.45 -6.87 23.01
CA SER A 129 8.65 -7.52 21.99
C SER A 129 7.99 -8.79 22.55
N LYS A 130 6.67 -8.88 22.37
CA LYS A 130 5.82 -10.00 22.81
C LYS A 130 5.00 -10.52 21.63
N ASP A 131 4.43 -11.71 21.83
CA ASP A 131 3.43 -12.32 20.95
C ASP A 131 3.86 -12.41 19.48
N ALA A 132 5.11 -12.84 19.25
CA ALA A 132 5.67 -13.00 17.92
C ALA A 132 4.80 -13.93 17.06
N THR A 133 4.19 -13.35 16.03
CA THR A 133 3.29 -14.04 15.10
C THR A 133 4.04 -14.27 13.80
N ARG A 134 4.22 -15.53 13.38
CA ARG A 134 4.85 -15.85 12.08
C ARG A 134 3.98 -15.35 10.92
N LEU A 135 4.62 -14.90 9.85
CA LEU A 135 3.95 -14.31 8.69
C LEU A 135 4.56 -14.84 7.37
N PRO A 136 3.77 -14.93 6.29
CA PRO A 136 4.22 -15.44 4.99
C PRO A 136 4.99 -14.39 4.21
N TRP A 137 6.17 -14.01 4.71
CA TRP A 137 7.14 -13.22 3.95
C TRP A 137 8.29 -14.14 3.56
N PHE A 138 8.28 -14.60 2.31
CA PHE A 138 9.18 -15.67 1.85
C PHE A 138 10.45 -15.14 1.17
N GLU A 139 10.36 -13.99 0.49
CA GLU A 139 11.47 -13.40 -0.25
C GLU A 139 11.80 -12.01 0.30
N ALA A 140 13.07 -11.73 0.61
CA ALA A 140 13.46 -10.47 1.24
C ALA A 140 13.03 -9.24 0.42
N GLU A 141 13.02 -9.35 -0.91
CA GLU A 141 12.69 -8.28 -1.85
C GLU A 141 11.19 -8.16 -2.15
N ALA A 142 10.38 -9.20 -1.89
CA ALA A 142 8.94 -9.21 -2.13
C ALA A 142 8.18 -9.24 -0.80
N MET A 143 8.16 -8.09 -0.12
CA MET A 143 7.39 -7.96 1.13
C MET A 143 5.89 -8.11 0.86
N PRO A 144 5.17 -8.97 1.62
CA PRO A 144 3.73 -9.07 1.51
C PRO A 144 3.05 -7.76 1.93
N ARG A 145 1.83 -7.53 1.46
CA ARG A 145 1.00 -6.43 1.94
C ARG A 145 0.41 -6.81 3.28
N LEU A 146 0.72 -6.04 4.31
CA LEU A 146 0.48 -6.42 5.70
C LEU A 146 -0.54 -5.49 6.35
N ALA A 147 -1.50 -6.08 7.06
CA ALA A 147 -2.47 -5.34 7.84
C ALA A 147 -2.64 -5.95 9.22
N ARG A 148 -3.05 -5.12 10.18
CA ARG A 148 -3.41 -5.56 11.52
C ARG A 148 -4.84 -5.14 11.83
N THR A 149 -5.62 -6.06 12.33
CA THR A 149 -7.00 -5.82 12.77
C THR A 149 -7.03 -5.12 14.13
N ASP A 150 -8.15 -4.48 14.48
CA ASP A 150 -8.33 -3.90 15.82
C ASP A 150 -8.39 -4.98 16.91
N ALA A 151 -8.76 -6.21 16.56
CA ALA A 151 -8.68 -7.38 17.43
C ALA A 151 -7.24 -7.91 17.61
N GLY A 152 -6.26 -7.32 16.92
CA GLY A 152 -4.83 -7.64 17.06
C GLY A 152 -4.30 -8.72 16.13
N ALA A 153 -5.16 -9.37 15.33
CA ALA A 153 -4.76 -10.36 14.34
C ALA A 153 -4.05 -9.72 13.14
N TRP A 154 -3.05 -10.43 12.61
CA TRP A 154 -2.31 -10.05 11.40
C TRP A 154 -2.91 -10.70 10.16
N LEU A 155 -2.95 -9.94 9.06
CA LEU A 155 -3.26 -10.42 7.73
C LEU A 155 -2.08 -10.09 6.81
N ALA A 156 -1.85 -10.96 5.83
CA ALA A 156 -0.84 -10.74 4.80
C ALA A 156 -1.42 -11.12 3.42
N ALA A 157 -1.28 -10.24 2.44
CA ALA A 157 -1.57 -10.55 1.05
C ALA A 157 -0.27 -10.67 0.25
N TYR A 158 -0.12 -11.76 -0.49
CA TYR A 158 1.08 -12.06 -1.25
C TYR A 158 0.73 -12.75 -2.56
N ALA A 159 1.68 -12.69 -3.49
CA ALA A 159 1.56 -13.24 -4.82
C ALA A 159 2.51 -14.43 -4.97
N GLU A 160 2.04 -15.49 -5.62
CA GLU A 160 2.83 -16.66 -5.98
C GLU A 160 2.72 -16.89 -7.48
N GLN A 161 3.83 -17.27 -8.12
CA GLN A 161 3.79 -17.67 -9.53
C GLN A 161 3.42 -19.15 -9.63
N GLY A 162 2.32 -19.44 -10.33
CA GLY A 162 1.89 -20.80 -10.61
C GLY A 162 2.70 -21.46 -11.73
N ASP A 163 2.59 -22.79 -11.87
CA ASP A 163 3.22 -23.59 -12.92
C ASP A 163 2.81 -23.15 -14.34
N ASP A 164 1.60 -22.57 -14.45
CA ASP A 164 1.05 -21.99 -15.68
C ASP A 164 1.57 -20.58 -16.00
N LYS A 165 2.53 -20.09 -15.20
CA LYS A 165 3.13 -18.74 -15.23
C LYS A 165 2.14 -17.62 -14.87
N LEU A 166 0.91 -17.94 -14.50
CA LEU A 166 -0.02 -16.95 -13.98
C LEU A 166 0.31 -16.66 -12.52
N THR A 167 0.07 -15.43 -12.10
CA THR A 167 0.27 -15.03 -10.72
C THR A 167 -1.02 -15.25 -9.94
N ARG A 168 -0.93 -15.92 -8.80
CA ARG A 168 -2.02 -16.14 -7.85
C ARG A 168 -1.84 -15.23 -6.65
N VAL A 169 -2.89 -14.51 -6.27
CA VAL A 169 -2.87 -13.70 -5.03
C VAL A 169 -3.61 -14.45 -3.93
N LEU A 170 -2.98 -14.54 -2.78
CA LEU A 170 -3.50 -15.17 -1.58
C LEU A 170 -3.58 -14.15 -0.43
N VAL A 171 -4.55 -14.35 0.45
CA VAL A 171 -4.66 -13.63 1.73
C VAL A 171 -4.54 -14.63 2.87
N TYR A 172 -3.46 -14.49 3.63
CA TYR A 172 -3.22 -15.22 4.87
C TYR A 172 -3.98 -14.62 6.04
N GLN A 173 -4.68 -15.48 6.77
CA GLN A 173 -5.50 -15.16 7.93
C GLN A 173 -5.31 -16.24 8.99
N GLY A 174 -4.54 -15.96 10.04
CA GLY A 174 -4.34 -16.91 11.13
C GLY A 174 -3.41 -18.07 10.75
N ASP A 175 -3.97 -19.17 10.26
CA ASP A 175 -3.28 -20.44 9.94
C ASP A 175 -3.59 -20.95 8.54
N HIS A 176 -4.29 -20.16 7.72
CA HIS A 176 -4.68 -20.51 6.37
C HIS A 176 -4.48 -19.34 5.43
N ALA A 177 -4.34 -19.64 4.14
CA ALA A 177 -4.42 -18.67 3.06
C ALA A 177 -5.63 -18.94 2.19
N THR A 178 -6.34 -17.88 1.85
CA THR A 178 -7.46 -17.94 0.92
C THR A 178 -7.04 -17.32 -0.40
N PRO A 179 -7.13 -18.05 -1.52
CA PRO A 179 -6.84 -17.47 -2.84
C PRO A 179 -7.96 -16.51 -3.25
N ILE A 180 -7.56 -15.33 -3.73
CA ILE A 180 -8.48 -14.29 -4.21
C ILE A 180 -8.71 -14.39 -5.72
N GLY A 181 -7.68 -14.81 -6.45
CA GLY A 181 -7.73 -14.95 -7.90
C GLY A 181 -6.37 -15.34 -8.49
N GLN A 182 -6.37 -15.56 -9.79
CA GLN A 182 -5.18 -15.88 -10.58
C GLN A 182 -5.29 -15.21 -11.95
N GLY A 183 -4.19 -14.61 -12.42
CA GLY A 183 -4.18 -13.91 -13.70
C GLY A 183 -2.78 -13.48 -14.14
N ASP A 184 -2.69 -12.90 -15.34
CA ASP A 184 -1.45 -12.36 -15.85
C ASP A 184 -1.08 -11.07 -15.10
N ARG A 185 0.10 -11.06 -14.46
CA ARG A 185 0.58 -9.95 -13.60
C ARG A 185 -0.44 -9.55 -12.53
N PHE A 186 -1.21 -10.51 -12.04
CA PHE A 186 -2.15 -10.29 -10.95
C PHE A 186 -1.38 -10.18 -9.63
N ASP A 187 -1.44 -9.03 -8.97
CA ASP A 187 -0.58 -8.73 -7.81
C ASP A 187 -1.34 -8.01 -6.70
N ALA A 188 -0.89 -8.21 -5.46
CA ALA A 188 -1.37 -7.52 -4.27
C ALA A 188 -0.63 -6.18 -4.12
N VAL A 189 -1.38 -5.08 -4.24
CA VAL A 189 -0.82 -3.73 -4.28
C VAL A 189 -0.81 -3.12 -2.88
N ASP A 190 -1.90 -3.27 -2.13
CA ASP A 190 -2.00 -2.75 -0.77
C ASP A 190 -3.07 -3.51 0.03
N LEU A 191 -2.91 -3.59 1.35
CA LEU A 191 -3.82 -4.25 2.28
C LEU A 191 -3.91 -3.39 3.55
N THR A 192 -5.13 -3.04 3.94
CA THR A 192 -5.36 -2.34 5.20
C THR A 192 -6.63 -2.80 5.89
N CYS A 193 -6.63 -2.73 7.22
CA CYS A 193 -7.77 -3.07 8.05
C CYS A 193 -8.06 -1.92 9.00
N ARG A 194 -9.35 -1.68 9.25
CA ARG A 194 -9.82 -0.71 10.24
C ARG A 194 -11.13 -1.20 10.84
N ALA A 195 -11.20 -1.21 12.17
CA ALA A 195 -12.37 -1.74 12.89
C ALA A 195 -12.75 -3.14 12.38
N THR A 196 -13.95 -3.28 11.80
CA THR A 196 -14.50 -4.57 11.38
C THR A 196 -14.33 -4.86 9.90
N GLN A 197 -13.55 -4.05 9.17
CA GLN A 197 -13.42 -4.14 7.72
C GLN A 197 -11.96 -4.15 7.29
N CYS A 198 -11.64 -5.00 6.32
CA CYS A 198 -10.38 -4.97 5.59
C CYS A 198 -10.63 -4.71 4.11
N ALA A 199 -9.64 -4.12 3.47
CA ALA A 199 -9.62 -3.91 2.04
C ALA A 199 -8.27 -4.36 1.47
N LEU A 200 -8.32 -5.11 0.39
CA LEU A 200 -7.18 -5.49 -0.45
C LEU A 200 -7.35 -4.81 -1.81
N LEU A 201 -6.33 -4.08 -2.24
CA LEU A 201 -6.21 -3.55 -3.60
C LEU A 201 -5.31 -4.47 -4.40
N THR A 202 -5.77 -4.91 -5.56
CA THR A 202 -4.98 -5.69 -6.51
C THR A 202 -4.92 -5.01 -7.87
N THR A 203 -3.98 -5.42 -8.71
CA THR A 203 -4.14 -5.23 -10.16
C THR A 203 -5.44 -5.89 -10.63
N ARG A 204 -5.96 -5.45 -11.78
CA ARG A 204 -7.24 -5.95 -12.28
C ARG A 204 -7.08 -7.39 -12.75
N LEU A 205 -7.95 -8.27 -12.25
CA LEU A 205 -7.96 -9.69 -12.56
C LEU A 205 -8.38 -9.91 -14.02
N GLY A 206 -7.53 -10.60 -14.78
CA GLY A 206 -7.80 -10.97 -16.17
C GLY A 206 -6.68 -11.80 -16.78
N ASN A 207 -6.95 -12.34 -17.97
CA ASN A 207 -5.96 -13.10 -18.75
C ASN A 207 -4.84 -12.23 -19.35
N VAL A 208 -5.07 -10.91 -19.39
CA VAL A 208 -4.11 -9.89 -19.81
C VAL A 208 -4.22 -8.77 -18.80
N ALA A 209 -3.07 -8.26 -18.32
CA ALA A 209 -3.04 -7.12 -17.42
C ALA A 209 -3.81 -5.93 -18.02
N ALA A 210 -4.97 -5.63 -17.45
CA ALA A 210 -5.85 -4.55 -17.90
C ALA A 210 -5.67 -3.31 -17.01
N ALA A 211 -5.91 -2.14 -17.58
CA ALA A 211 -5.93 -0.89 -16.82
C ALA A 211 -7.06 -0.91 -15.79
N GLY A 212 -6.82 -0.22 -14.67
CA GLY A 212 -7.70 -0.21 -13.51
C GLY A 212 -7.22 -1.12 -12.39
N ALA A 213 -8.14 -1.48 -11.50
CA ALA A 213 -7.83 -2.25 -10.29
C ALA A 213 -9.04 -3.07 -9.84
N ASP A 214 -8.79 -4.05 -8.97
CA ASP A 214 -9.85 -4.69 -8.19
C ASP A 214 -9.69 -4.36 -6.72
N LEU A 215 -10.82 -4.02 -6.09
CA LEU A 215 -10.90 -3.80 -4.67
C LEU A 215 -11.73 -4.90 -4.01
N TRP A 216 -11.12 -5.59 -3.06
CA TRP A 216 -11.73 -6.67 -2.30
C TRP A 216 -11.99 -6.20 -0.88
N VAL A 217 -13.25 -6.23 -0.44
CA VAL A 217 -13.66 -5.69 0.86
C VAL A 217 -14.46 -6.72 1.64
N GLY A 218 -14.06 -6.99 2.87
CA GLY A 218 -14.78 -7.93 3.73
C GLY A 218 -14.35 -7.87 5.19
N ALA A 219 -14.95 -8.72 6.01
CA ALA A 219 -14.59 -8.82 7.42
C ALA A 219 -13.28 -9.63 7.58
N PRO A 220 -12.40 -9.24 8.54
CA PRO A 220 -11.11 -9.91 8.73
C PRO A 220 -11.20 -11.38 9.15
N ASN A 221 -12.32 -11.77 9.76
CA ASN A 221 -12.59 -13.13 10.24
C ASN A 221 -13.36 -13.99 9.24
N GLU A 222 -13.73 -13.44 8.08
CA GLU A 222 -14.29 -14.19 6.97
C GLU A 222 -13.18 -14.57 5.99
N PRO A 223 -13.25 -15.76 5.38
CA PRO A 223 -12.28 -16.15 4.37
C PRO A 223 -12.31 -15.12 3.24
N ALA A 224 -11.13 -14.75 2.73
CA ALA A 224 -11.02 -13.66 1.77
C ALA A 224 -11.77 -13.94 0.44
N SER A 225 -12.10 -15.20 0.13
CA SER A 225 -12.96 -15.60 -0.99
C SER A 225 -14.43 -15.17 -0.83
N ALA A 226 -14.86 -14.82 0.38
CA ALA A 226 -16.17 -14.22 0.66
C ALA A 226 -16.15 -12.69 0.56
N TRP A 227 -14.99 -12.07 0.41
CA TRP A 227 -14.89 -10.61 0.31
C TRP A 227 -15.53 -10.12 -0.98
N LYS A 228 -16.25 -9.00 -0.87
CA LYS A 228 -16.90 -8.38 -1.99
C LYS A 228 -15.88 -7.72 -2.90
N ARG A 229 -15.82 -8.19 -4.15
CA ARG A 229 -15.05 -7.56 -5.23
C ARG A 229 -15.82 -6.35 -5.79
N THR A 230 -15.11 -5.25 -5.98
CA THR A 230 -15.54 -4.08 -6.75
C THR A 230 -14.47 -3.77 -7.78
N GLU A 231 -14.83 -3.83 -9.04
CA GLU A 231 -13.94 -3.50 -10.14
C GLU A 231 -13.86 -1.98 -10.32
N ILE A 232 -12.65 -1.45 -10.47
CA ILE A 232 -12.38 -0.04 -10.80
C ILE A 232 -11.94 0.00 -12.26
N VAL A 233 -12.86 0.42 -13.14
CA VAL A 233 -12.58 0.61 -14.56
C VAL A 233 -12.35 2.10 -14.80
N PRO A 234 -11.18 2.51 -15.35
CA PRO A 234 -10.94 3.90 -15.70
C PRO A 234 -11.96 4.41 -16.73
N ASP A 235 -12.25 5.71 -16.69
CA ASP A 235 -13.25 6.32 -17.59
C ASP A 235 -12.80 6.34 -19.06
N ALA A 236 -11.50 6.27 -19.33
CA ALA A 236 -10.93 6.32 -20.68
C ALA A 236 -10.69 4.91 -21.26
N ASP A 237 -11.11 4.69 -22.50
CA ASP A 237 -10.98 3.40 -23.20
C ASP A 237 -9.51 2.96 -23.40
N GLU A 238 -8.59 3.91 -23.58
CA GLU A 238 -7.14 3.67 -23.72
C GLU A 238 -6.36 4.10 -22.46
N SER A 239 -6.93 3.88 -21.29
CA SER A 239 -6.28 4.21 -20.02
C SER A 239 -5.05 3.33 -19.76
N ASP A 240 -4.03 3.92 -19.14
CA ASP A 240 -2.87 3.21 -18.61
C ASP A 240 -2.92 3.08 -17.07
N ALA A 241 -4.08 3.35 -16.46
CA ALA A 241 -4.23 3.45 -15.02
C ALA A 241 -3.77 2.19 -14.29
N ARG A 242 -2.93 2.37 -13.26
CA ARG A 242 -2.39 1.29 -12.41
C ARG A 242 -2.73 1.56 -10.94
N PRO A 243 -3.11 0.53 -10.17
CA PRO A 243 -3.31 0.71 -8.73
C PRO A 243 -2.00 1.14 -8.06
N SER A 244 -2.12 2.06 -7.10
CA SER A 244 -0.98 2.54 -6.33
C SER A 244 -1.10 2.18 -4.86
N LEU A 245 -2.20 2.54 -4.19
CA LEU A 245 -2.38 2.32 -2.75
C LEU A 245 -3.83 2.49 -2.28
N LEU A 246 -4.11 2.10 -1.04
CA LEU A 246 -5.36 2.34 -0.32
C LEU A 246 -5.24 3.61 0.55
N ALA A 247 -5.93 4.67 0.15
CA ALA A 247 -5.86 5.96 0.83
C ALA A 247 -6.74 6.02 2.10
N ARG A 248 -7.82 5.23 2.16
CA ARG A 248 -8.72 5.16 3.32
C ARG A 248 -9.57 3.90 3.34
N VAL A 249 -9.75 3.31 4.52
CA VAL A 249 -10.86 2.41 4.84
C VAL A 249 -11.70 3.04 5.93
N GLU A 250 -13.02 3.18 5.70
CA GLU A 250 -13.97 3.61 6.73
C GLU A 250 -14.16 2.50 7.79
N ALA A 251 -14.37 2.92 9.04
CA ALA A 251 -14.45 1.97 10.17
C ALA A 251 -15.77 1.18 10.22
N SER A 252 -16.84 1.68 9.61
CA SER A 252 -18.15 1.01 9.62
C SER A 252 -18.23 -0.06 8.53
N ALA A 253 -18.85 -1.20 8.83
CA ALA A 253 -19.14 -2.23 7.84
C ALA A 253 -19.94 -1.65 6.64
N GLY A 254 -19.44 -1.87 5.43
CA GLY A 254 -20.02 -1.29 4.20
C GLY A 254 -19.71 0.19 4.00
N GLY A 255 -18.83 0.76 4.82
CA GLY A 255 -18.25 2.07 4.65
C GLY A 255 -17.43 2.16 3.37
N GLY A 256 -17.24 3.39 2.88
CA GLY A 256 -16.47 3.67 1.68
C GLY A 256 -15.00 3.30 1.86
N VAL A 257 -14.42 2.71 0.82
CA VAL A 257 -12.97 2.50 0.71
C VAL A 257 -12.47 3.39 -0.41
N VAL A 258 -11.37 4.10 -0.18
CA VAL A 258 -10.75 4.96 -1.20
C VAL A 258 -9.43 4.34 -1.63
N ALA A 259 -9.32 4.05 -2.92
CA ALA A 259 -8.09 3.64 -3.58
C ALA A 259 -7.54 4.77 -4.45
N ALA A 260 -6.24 4.78 -4.69
CA ALA A 260 -5.59 5.70 -5.60
C ALA A 260 -4.94 4.93 -6.75
N LEU A 261 -5.20 5.36 -7.98
CA LEU A 261 -4.64 4.81 -9.21
C LEU A 261 -3.80 5.89 -9.91
N LEU A 262 -2.60 5.52 -10.37
CA LEU A 262 -1.76 6.39 -11.19
C LEU A 262 -2.16 6.21 -12.66
N GLU A 263 -2.54 7.29 -13.33
CA GLU A 263 -2.96 7.32 -14.73
C GLU A 263 -2.23 8.46 -15.44
N GLY A 264 -1.33 8.12 -16.37
CA GLY A 264 -0.37 9.06 -16.94
C GLY A 264 0.42 9.84 -15.87
N GLN A 265 0.18 11.15 -15.80
CA GLN A 265 0.83 12.07 -14.85
C GLN A 265 -0.11 12.52 -13.72
N GLU A 266 -1.20 11.80 -13.48
CA GLU A 266 -2.19 12.14 -12.47
C GLU A 266 -2.43 10.96 -11.52
N LEU A 267 -2.70 11.28 -10.25
CA LEU A 267 -3.22 10.33 -9.28
C LEU A 267 -4.74 10.52 -9.18
N VAL A 268 -5.49 9.48 -9.49
CA VAL A 268 -6.95 9.46 -9.48
C VAL A 268 -7.43 8.73 -8.23
N PHE A 269 -8.26 9.40 -7.43
CA PHE A 269 -8.87 8.81 -6.24
C PHE A 269 -10.23 8.21 -6.58
N TRP A 270 -10.44 6.96 -6.20
CA TRP A 270 -11.67 6.20 -6.43
C TRP A 270 -12.27 5.77 -5.11
N GLU A 271 -13.54 6.12 -4.89
CA GLU A 271 -14.32 5.60 -3.77
C GLU A 271 -15.15 4.41 -4.21
N ALA A 272 -14.91 3.25 -3.59
CA ALA A 272 -15.75 2.08 -3.69
C ALA A 272 -16.69 2.02 -2.49
N LYS A 273 -18.00 2.01 -2.77
CA LYS A 273 -19.05 1.89 -1.75
C LYS A 273 -20.22 1.09 -2.30
N ALA A 274 -20.75 0.18 -1.50
CA ALA A 274 -21.87 -0.69 -1.88
C ALA A 274 -21.66 -1.51 -3.18
N GLY A 275 -20.41 -1.74 -3.60
CA GLY A 275 -20.09 -2.50 -4.82
C GLY A 275 -20.02 -1.67 -6.10
N ALA A 276 -20.09 -0.35 -5.99
CA ALA A 276 -19.83 0.55 -7.09
C ALA A 276 -18.59 1.40 -6.79
N ALA A 277 -17.77 1.67 -7.81
CA ALA A 277 -16.66 2.60 -7.73
C ALA A 277 -17.03 3.91 -8.43
N ARG A 278 -16.61 5.03 -7.86
CA ARG A 278 -16.74 6.36 -8.47
C ARG A 278 -15.47 7.18 -8.26
N SER A 279 -15.10 7.98 -9.25
CA SER A 279 -13.98 8.93 -9.10
C SER A 279 -14.36 10.05 -8.12
N LEU A 280 -13.46 10.33 -7.18
CA LEU A 280 -13.52 11.49 -6.27
C LEU A 280 -12.82 12.71 -6.86
N GLY A 281 -11.95 12.49 -7.85
CA GLY A 281 -11.18 13.51 -8.53
C GLY A 281 -9.71 13.13 -8.68
N ARG A 282 -8.96 14.07 -9.25
CA ARG A 282 -7.58 13.87 -9.68
C ARG A 282 -6.66 14.92 -9.09
N VAL A 283 -5.40 14.55 -8.92
CA VAL A 283 -4.33 15.48 -8.57
C VAL A 283 -3.09 15.23 -9.44
N PRO A 284 -2.27 16.27 -9.73
CA PRO A 284 -1.03 16.08 -10.47
C PRO A 284 -0.05 15.17 -9.72
N ALA A 285 0.57 14.24 -10.43
CA ALA A 285 1.66 13.39 -9.96
C ALA A 285 2.69 13.15 -11.08
N PRO A 286 3.23 14.22 -11.72
CA PRO A 286 3.99 14.10 -12.97
C PRO A 286 5.30 13.30 -12.84
N PHE A 287 5.80 13.14 -11.62
CA PHE A 287 7.03 12.44 -11.32
C PHE A 287 6.81 11.23 -10.38
N GLY A 288 5.55 10.80 -10.23
CA GLY A 288 5.16 9.69 -9.36
C GLY A 288 4.69 10.13 -7.97
N VAL A 289 4.16 9.15 -7.24
CA VAL A 289 3.57 9.28 -5.91
C VAL A 289 4.48 8.66 -4.85
N VAL A 290 4.54 9.27 -3.67
CA VAL A 290 5.22 8.72 -2.49
C VAL A 290 4.22 7.98 -1.61
N ASP A 291 3.13 8.64 -1.22
CA ASP A 291 2.01 8.06 -0.48
C ASP A 291 0.76 8.95 -0.65
N ALA A 292 -0.43 8.45 -0.34
CA ALA A 292 -1.66 9.22 -0.35
C ALA A 292 -2.62 8.79 0.76
N THR A 293 -3.45 9.73 1.22
CA THR A 293 -4.44 9.46 2.26
C THR A 293 -5.69 10.32 2.08
N VAL A 294 -6.74 10.03 2.85
CA VAL A 294 -7.94 10.87 2.93
C VAL A 294 -8.20 11.24 4.39
N VAL A 295 -8.22 12.54 4.67
CA VAL A 295 -8.63 13.08 5.98
C VAL A 295 -9.98 13.74 5.86
N ALA A 296 -10.91 13.36 6.74
CA ALA A 296 -12.33 13.65 6.61
C ALA A 296 -12.83 13.26 5.21
N THR A 297 -12.96 14.21 4.29
CA THR A 297 -13.39 14.01 2.89
C THR A 297 -12.38 14.49 1.87
N GLN A 298 -11.19 14.97 2.29
CA GLN A 298 -10.19 15.56 1.42
C GLN A 298 -9.09 14.54 1.09
N PRO A 299 -8.95 14.13 -0.19
CA PRO A 299 -7.77 13.41 -0.65
C PRO A 299 -6.54 14.30 -0.63
N ILE A 300 -5.44 13.74 -0.13
CA ILE A 300 -4.13 14.37 0.01
C ILE A 300 -3.10 13.37 -0.54
N ALA A 301 -2.27 13.81 -1.48
CA ALA A 301 -1.16 13.02 -2.00
C ALA A 301 0.18 13.71 -1.69
N LEU A 302 1.16 12.93 -1.29
CA LEU A 302 2.56 13.34 -1.28
C LEU A 302 3.19 12.83 -2.57
N VAL A 303 3.60 13.74 -3.45
CA VAL A 303 4.18 13.41 -4.76
C VAL A 303 5.56 13.99 -4.90
N TYR A 304 6.34 13.41 -5.81
CA TYR A 304 7.61 13.98 -6.22
C TYR A 304 7.36 15.28 -6.99
N GLY A 305 8.08 16.34 -6.60
CA GLY A 305 7.94 17.67 -7.20
C GLY A 305 8.97 17.96 -8.29
N ALA A 306 9.88 17.03 -8.57
CA ALA A 306 10.88 17.10 -9.63
C ALA A 306 11.12 15.71 -10.23
N ALA A 307 11.56 15.66 -11.49
CA ALA A 307 11.94 14.42 -12.14
C ALA A 307 13.16 13.80 -11.44
N ILE A 308 13.09 12.48 -11.22
CA ILE A 308 14.16 11.67 -10.65
C ILE A 308 14.79 10.88 -11.80
N ASP A 309 16.10 10.96 -11.94
CA ASP A 309 16.85 10.17 -12.90
C ASP A 309 17.10 8.73 -12.40
N ASP A 310 17.72 7.92 -13.27
CA ASP A 310 17.98 6.50 -12.99
C ASP A 310 18.95 6.28 -11.81
N GLU A 311 19.69 7.31 -11.38
CA GLU A 311 20.59 7.27 -10.22
C GLU A 311 19.86 7.66 -8.91
N GLY A 312 18.56 7.96 -8.98
CA GLY A 312 17.77 8.42 -7.83
C GLY A 312 17.96 9.91 -7.54
N CYS A 313 18.40 10.69 -8.53
CA CYS A 313 18.76 12.09 -8.39
C CYS A 313 17.79 13.04 -9.07
N ALA A 314 17.63 14.24 -8.50
CA ALA A 314 16.81 15.28 -9.10
C ALA A 314 17.60 16.60 -9.17
N LYS A 315 17.62 17.21 -10.36
CA LYS A 315 18.34 18.48 -10.60
C LYS A 315 17.85 19.64 -9.74
N GLU A 316 16.56 19.62 -9.38
CA GLU A 316 15.92 20.64 -8.55
C GLU A 316 16.01 20.32 -7.04
N GLY A 317 16.74 19.27 -6.66
CA GLY A 317 16.85 18.75 -5.30
C GLY A 317 15.66 17.90 -4.87
N GLY A 318 15.54 17.63 -3.56
CA GLY A 318 14.46 16.84 -2.97
C GLY A 318 13.12 17.55 -2.89
N LYS A 319 12.62 18.07 -4.00
CA LYS A 319 11.33 18.78 -4.05
C LYS A 319 10.17 17.80 -3.92
N LEU A 320 9.26 18.08 -2.99
CA LEU A 320 8.05 17.32 -2.74
C LEU A 320 6.84 18.25 -2.74
N ARG A 321 5.67 17.71 -3.09
CA ARG A 321 4.43 18.47 -3.14
C ARG A 321 3.32 17.72 -2.40
N PHE A 322 2.58 18.46 -1.58
CA PHE A 322 1.29 18.02 -1.07
C PHE A 322 0.20 18.48 -2.02
N GLU A 323 -0.33 17.52 -2.75
CA GLU A 323 -1.35 17.72 -3.78
C GLU A 323 -2.73 17.42 -3.24
N ARG A 324 -3.69 18.26 -3.62
CA ARG A 324 -5.05 18.29 -3.07
C ARG A 324 -6.02 18.66 -4.17
N ILE A 325 -7.15 17.96 -4.23
CA ILE A 325 -8.16 18.19 -5.27
C ILE A 325 -8.64 19.64 -5.19
N GLY A 326 -8.48 20.39 -6.28
CA GLY A 326 -8.97 21.77 -6.42
C GLY A 326 -8.23 22.82 -5.60
N LYS A 327 -7.08 22.49 -5.00
CA LYS A 327 -6.26 23.44 -4.23
C LYS A 327 -4.86 23.59 -4.85
N GLU A 328 -4.21 24.71 -4.57
CA GLU A 328 -2.81 24.90 -4.94
C GLU A 328 -1.92 23.88 -4.21
N ALA A 329 -0.87 23.37 -4.84
CA ALA A 329 0.05 22.44 -4.20
C ALA A 329 0.89 23.15 -3.14
N ALA A 330 1.08 22.53 -1.98
CA ALA A 330 2.05 23.02 -1.00
C ALA A 330 3.41 22.33 -1.23
N GLU A 331 4.45 23.11 -1.48
CA GLU A 331 5.81 22.59 -1.70
C GLU A 331 6.57 22.44 -0.38
N VAL A 332 7.27 21.32 -0.22
CA VAL A 332 8.31 21.16 0.79
C VAL A 332 9.59 20.64 0.15
N ARG A 333 10.71 20.80 0.87
CA ARG A 333 12.04 20.42 0.37
C ARG A 333 12.75 19.50 1.34
N ALA A 334 13.40 18.51 0.77
CA ALA A 334 14.46 17.72 1.34
C ALA A 334 15.77 17.96 0.55
N HIS A 335 16.88 17.44 1.03
CA HIS A 335 18.16 17.60 0.34
C HIS A 335 18.23 16.84 -0.99
N ALA A 336 17.67 15.64 -1.06
CA ALA A 336 17.53 14.82 -2.26
C ALA A 336 16.13 14.19 -2.30
N PRO A 337 15.68 13.63 -3.45
CA PRO A 337 14.39 12.94 -3.53
C PRO A 337 14.28 11.86 -2.44
N PRO A 338 13.15 11.77 -1.72
CA PRO A 338 12.99 10.70 -0.76
C PRO A 338 12.94 9.36 -1.46
N ILE A 339 13.45 8.33 -0.80
CA ILE A 339 13.42 6.95 -1.29
C ILE A 339 12.21 6.18 -0.75
N SER A 340 11.58 6.72 0.30
CA SER A 340 10.35 6.19 0.88
C SER A 340 9.63 7.28 1.66
N GLY A 341 8.32 7.13 1.83
CA GLY A 341 7.52 8.04 2.63
C GLY A 341 6.19 7.44 3.04
N ALA A 342 5.51 8.16 3.91
CA ALA A 342 4.27 7.75 4.52
C ALA A 342 3.42 8.99 4.85
N LEU A 343 2.14 8.96 4.49
CA LEU A 343 1.10 9.84 5.01
C LEU A 343 0.27 9.06 6.02
N ARG A 344 0.19 9.56 7.25
CA ARG A 344 -0.53 8.90 8.34
C ARG A 344 -1.60 9.83 8.91
N PRO A 345 -2.89 9.48 8.78
CA PRO A 345 -3.97 10.26 9.36
C PRO A 345 -3.83 10.41 10.87
N LEU A 346 -3.91 11.66 11.33
CA LEU A 346 -4.08 12.01 12.73
C LEU A 346 -5.58 12.25 13.00
N GLU A 347 -5.94 12.44 14.27
CA GLU A 347 -7.31 12.82 14.65
C GLU A 347 -7.78 14.10 13.92
N ARG A 348 -6.86 15.05 13.71
CA ARG A 348 -7.15 16.38 13.12
C ARG A 348 -6.16 16.80 12.02
N GLY A 349 -5.68 15.89 11.21
CA GLY A 349 -4.71 16.22 10.16
C GLY A 349 -3.94 15.02 9.67
N VAL A 350 -2.71 15.24 9.24
CA VAL A 350 -1.82 14.18 8.73
C VAL A 350 -0.41 14.39 9.28
N LEU A 351 0.26 13.30 9.63
CA LEU A 351 1.71 13.28 9.73
C LEU A 351 2.28 12.76 8.41
N ALA A 352 3.06 13.59 7.71
CA ALA A 352 3.89 13.15 6.61
C ALA A 352 5.28 12.82 7.16
N ALA A 353 5.79 11.62 6.87
CA ALA A 353 7.15 11.21 7.20
C ALA A 353 7.84 10.62 5.98
N TYR A 354 9.11 10.93 5.76
CA TYR A 354 9.84 10.45 4.59
C TYR A 354 11.34 10.35 4.83
N LEU A 355 12.01 9.45 4.12
CA LEU A 355 13.44 9.21 4.21
C LEU A 355 14.12 9.74 2.97
N ALA A 356 15.02 10.71 3.15
CA ALA A 356 15.74 11.33 2.04
C ALA A 356 17.27 11.30 2.25
N PRO A 357 18.07 10.99 1.22
CA PRO A 357 19.50 11.20 1.24
C PRO A 357 19.85 12.67 1.50
N LEU A 358 21.02 12.92 2.09
CA LEU A 358 21.56 14.29 2.23
C LEU A 358 22.08 14.89 0.91
N GLY A 359 22.09 14.10 -0.15
CA GLY A 359 22.50 14.50 -1.47
C GLY A 359 22.52 13.30 -2.42
N CYS A 360 22.69 13.60 -3.70
CA CYS A 360 22.87 12.61 -4.75
C CYS A 360 24.09 11.72 -4.51
N GLY A 361 23.91 10.40 -4.62
CA GLY A 361 24.97 9.41 -4.38
C GLY A 361 25.47 9.34 -2.93
N VAL A 362 24.81 10.03 -1.99
CA VAL A 362 25.20 10.03 -0.57
C VAL A 362 24.49 8.90 0.18
N THR A 363 25.26 8.08 0.88
CA THR A 363 24.72 6.94 1.66
C THR A 363 23.99 7.38 2.93
N ARG A 364 24.38 8.51 3.52
CA ARG A 364 23.73 9.11 4.69
C ARG A 364 22.37 9.67 4.32
N LYS A 365 21.33 9.21 5.02
CA LYS A 365 19.94 9.64 4.85
C LYS A 365 19.38 10.13 6.18
N VAL A 366 18.33 10.94 6.09
CA VAL A 366 17.65 11.55 7.22
C VAL A 366 16.15 11.29 7.09
N ALA A 367 15.54 10.86 8.20
CA ALA A 367 14.09 10.79 8.31
C ALA A 367 13.55 12.19 8.62
N TYR A 368 12.58 12.65 7.85
CA TYR A 368 11.89 13.92 8.03
C TYR A 368 10.46 13.71 8.46
N ALA A 369 9.90 14.70 9.15
CA ALA A 369 8.48 14.74 9.47
C ALA A 369 7.89 16.15 9.26
N VAL A 370 6.64 16.20 8.78
CA VAL A 370 5.84 17.42 8.59
C VAL A 370 4.44 17.14 9.11
N VAL A 371 3.87 18.05 9.90
CA VAL A 371 2.45 17.99 10.28
C VAL A 371 1.65 18.81 9.28
N LEU A 372 0.55 18.22 8.79
CA LEU A 372 -0.46 18.86 7.96
C LEU A 372 -1.75 19.05 8.76
N ASP A 373 -2.50 20.11 8.46
CA ASP A 373 -3.87 20.29 8.95
C ASP A 373 -4.85 19.28 8.30
N GLY A 374 -6.13 19.35 8.69
CA GLY A 374 -7.21 18.53 8.12
C GLY A 374 -7.46 18.74 6.62
N GLU A 375 -6.90 19.81 6.04
CA GLU A 375 -6.97 20.11 4.61
C GLU A 375 -5.72 19.68 3.84
N GLY A 376 -4.72 19.13 4.52
CA GLY A 376 -3.44 18.75 3.92
C GLY A 376 -2.47 19.91 3.70
N THR A 377 -2.68 21.07 4.34
CA THR A 377 -1.71 22.17 4.32
C THR A 377 -0.64 21.96 5.39
N PRO A 378 0.66 22.10 5.06
CA PRO A 378 1.72 22.09 6.06
C PRO A 378 1.53 23.18 7.12
N ILE A 379 1.50 22.78 8.38
CA ILE A 379 1.46 23.68 9.54
C ILE A 379 2.76 23.66 10.34
N SER A 380 3.68 22.75 10.01
CA SER A 380 5.06 22.74 10.46
C SER A 380 6.01 22.82 9.27
N THR A 381 7.22 23.30 9.48
CA THR A 381 8.30 23.11 8.51
C THR A 381 8.76 21.64 8.52
N PRO A 382 9.37 21.13 7.44
CA PRO A 382 10.09 19.86 7.46
C PRO A 382 11.11 19.80 8.59
N MET A 383 10.90 18.85 9.51
CA MET A 383 11.80 18.61 10.63
C MET A 383 12.71 17.42 10.32
N PRO A 384 14.05 17.58 10.25
CA PRO A 384 14.96 16.44 10.23
C PRO A 384 14.94 15.75 11.59
N VAL A 385 14.22 14.63 11.68
CA VAL A 385 14.00 13.93 12.95
C VAL A 385 15.28 13.27 13.46
N ALA A 386 15.94 12.51 12.59
CA ALA A 386 17.20 11.82 12.87
C ALA A 386 17.85 11.30 11.59
N ASP A 387 19.16 11.00 11.66
CA ASP A 387 19.80 10.12 10.69
C ASP A 387 19.12 8.75 10.70
N ALA A 388 18.93 8.19 9.51
CA ALA A 388 18.22 6.92 9.37
C ALA A 388 18.70 6.15 8.13
N THR A 389 18.74 4.83 8.21
CA THR A 389 18.84 3.93 7.05
C THR A 389 17.47 3.43 6.62
N HIS A 390 16.55 3.30 7.58
CA HIS A 390 15.18 2.86 7.39
C HIS A 390 14.27 3.50 8.45
N PHE A 391 12.98 3.60 8.16
CA PHE A 391 11.98 4.00 9.16
C PHE A 391 10.62 3.36 8.91
N ALA A 392 9.79 3.33 9.95
CA ALA A 392 8.38 2.99 9.87
C ALA A 392 7.58 3.91 10.79
N VAL A 393 6.32 4.17 10.44
CA VAL A 393 5.44 5.07 11.20
C VAL A 393 4.01 4.53 11.26
N ALA A 394 3.43 4.58 12.47
CA ALA A 394 2.05 4.24 12.75
C ALA A 394 1.38 5.34 13.59
N THR A 395 0.08 5.49 13.42
CA THR A 395 -0.72 6.52 14.08
C THR A 395 -2.06 6.01 14.57
N ARG A 396 -2.53 6.51 15.72
CA ARG A 396 -3.90 6.28 16.19
C ARG A 396 -4.40 7.52 16.93
N GLY A 397 -5.42 8.17 16.39
CA GLY A 397 -5.83 9.48 16.91
C GLY A 397 -4.68 10.47 16.80
N ALA A 398 -4.27 11.09 17.90
CA ALA A 398 -3.10 11.96 17.95
C ALA A 398 -1.78 11.22 18.25
N ASP A 399 -1.82 9.95 18.62
CA ASP A 399 -0.63 9.19 18.99
C ASP A 399 0.13 8.74 17.74
N VAL A 400 1.45 8.89 17.80
CA VAL A 400 2.40 8.57 16.74
C VAL A 400 3.50 7.70 17.33
N ASP A 401 3.75 6.58 16.67
CA ASP A 401 4.94 5.78 16.89
C ASP A 401 5.77 5.74 15.63
N MET A 402 7.05 6.06 15.78
CA MET A 402 8.02 6.01 14.70
C MET A 402 9.24 5.20 15.12
N TRP A 403 9.62 4.25 14.28
CA TRP A 403 10.80 3.42 14.46
C TRP A 403 11.84 3.88 13.45
N ILE A 404 13.02 4.25 13.93
CA ILE A 404 14.08 4.83 13.11
C ILE A 404 15.31 3.96 13.27
N GLN A 405 15.76 3.32 12.18
CA GLN A 405 16.97 2.53 12.18
C GLN A 405 18.16 3.39 11.80
N ALA A 406 19.26 3.31 12.55
CA ALA A 406 20.54 3.90 12.19
C ALA A 406 21.65 2.90 12.50
N GLY A 407 22.19 2.27 11.46
CA GLY A 407 23.20 1.21 11.62
C GLY A 407 22.62 -0.03 12.29
N ASP A 408 23.18 -0.42 13.43
CA ASP A 408 22.79 -1.59 14.22
C ASP A 408 21.79 -1.27 15.35
N GLU A 409 21.14 -0.10 15.29
CA GLU A 409 20.18 0.34 16.30
C GLU A 409 18.85 0.76 15.67
N VAL A 410 17.75 0.43 16.35
CA VAL A 410 16.43 1.02 16.10
C VAL A 410 16.03 1.85 17.30
N THR A 411 15.71 3.12 17.06
CA THR A 411 15.13 4.03 18.03
C THR A 411 13.61 4.05 17.88
N TRP A 412 12.88 3.82 18.96
CA TRP A 412 11.43 3.94 18.99
C TRP A 412 11.02 5.26 19.63
N VAL A 413 10.51 6.15 18.78
CA VAL A 413 9.99 7.47 19.14
C VAL A 413 8.49 7.37 19.33
N ARG A 414 8.01 7.76 20.50
CA ARG A 414 6.59 7.78 20.85
C ARG A 414 6.19 9.22 21.12
N ALA A 415 5.30 9.74 20.30
CA ALA A 415 4.88 11.13 20.34
C ALA A 415 3.36 11.25 20.29
N THR A 416 2.86 12.41 20.68
CA THR A 416 1.50 12.86 20.41
C THR A 416 1.59 14.10 19.54
N CYS A 417 0.93 14.09 18.39
CA CYS A 417 0.90 15.17 17.42
C CYS A 417 -0.50 15.74 17.33
N ARG A 418 -0.67 17.01 17.73
CA ARG A 418 -1.95 17.71 17.71
C ARG A 418 -1.94 18.73 16.58
N ALA A 419 -2.41 18.29 15.41
CA ALA A 419 -2.81 19.24 14.38
C ALA A 419 -4.04 20.03 14.90
N PRO A 420 -4.07 21.36 14.73
CA PRO A 420 -5.08 22.25 15.29
C PRO A 420 -6.49 21.99 14.76
#